data_AF-A0A150Q282-F1
#
_entry.id   AF-A0A150Q282-F1
#
_cell.length_a   1.000
_cell.length_b   1.000
_cell.length_c   1.000
_cell.angle_alpha   90.00
_cell.angle_beta   90.00
_cell.angle_gamma   90.00
#
_symmetry.space_group_name_H-M   'P 1'
#
loop_
_entity.id
_entity.type
_entity.pdbx_description
1 polymer ?
#
loop_
_entity_poly.entity_id
_entity_poly.type
_entity_poly.pdbx_seq_one_letter_code
_entity_poly.pdbx_strand_id
1 'polypeptide(L)'
;MRRCFSLLLTLLCVPLPGLGLAAGCGQTVIVDDPSAGGGGGEAGAPPVQNGEGGEDAGTVPLEEYDDPGCPDVEPITDFACDPHDQSSGFCAPGDGCFIYVQYPAEPCGQEIYGAFCAPAGPGGQGDPCSGGGECGAGFACVVTGSGTQCVQLCELRGDGRCSPGLVCEPIDVAGMGGCL
;
A
#
# COMPACT_ATOMS: atom_id res chain seq x y z
N MET A 1 23.08 52.88 13.09
CA MET A 1 22.61 53.38 14.40
C MET A 1 21.19 52.88 14.62
N ARG A 2 20.96 52.17 15.75
CA ARG A 2 19.66 51.87 16.40
C ARG A 2 18.69 50.94 15.65
N ARG A 3 17.99 49.99 16.27
CA ARG A 3 17.99 49.44 17.64
C ARG A 3 17.23 48.11 17.59
N CYS A 4 17.66 47.16 18.41
CA CYS A 4 17.01 45.90 18.71
C CYS A 4 15.61 46.09 19.30
N PHE A 5 14.70 45.17 19.02
CA PHE A 5 13.65 44.77 19.95
C PHE A 5 13.33 43.28 19.78
N SER A 6 13.88 42.47 20.68
CA SER A 6 13.42 41.12 21.00
C SER A 6 12.21 41.21 21.91
N LEU A 7 11.21 40.35 21.66
CA LEU A 7 10.14 39.91 22.58
C LEU A 7 9.65 38.58 21.97
N LEU A 8 10.20 37.41 22.30
CA LEU A 8 10.00 36.64 23.53
C LEU A 8 8.51 36.41 23.83
N LEU A 9 7.93 35.39 23.19
CA LEU A 9 6.71 34.73 23.66
C LEU A 9 6.90 33.21 23.61
N THR A 10 7.54 32.69 24.65
CA THR A 10 7.57 31.28 25.01
C THR A 10 6.21 30.92 25.63
N LEU A 11 5.38 30.17 24.92
CA LEU A 11 4.19 29.54 25.51
C LEU A 11 4.44 28.04 25.67
N LEU A 12 4.56 27.63 26.93
CA LEU A 12 4.60 26.24 27.36
C LEU A 12 3.27 25.55 27.04
N CYS A 13 3.31 24.44 26.31
CA CYS A 13 2.28 23.41 26.36
C CYS A 13 2.91 22.13 26.91
N VAL A 14 2.48 21.75 28.10
CA VAL A 14 2.89 20.58 28.86
C VAL A 14 2.26 19.32 28.23
N PRO A 15 3.01 18.20 28.07
CA PRO A 15 2.43 16.94 27.61
C PRO A 15 1.65 16.24 28.73
N LEU A 16 0.39 15.86 28.44
CA LEU A 16 -0.40 14.92 29.24
C LEU A 16 -0.05 13.48 28.81
N PRO A 17 0.48 12.62 29.69
CA PRO A 17 0.54 11.18 29.43
C PRO A 17 -0.84 10.59 29.70
N GLY A 18 -1.62 10.43 28.63
CA GLY A 18 -2.86 9.64 28.64
C GLY A 18 -2.53 8.15 28.67
N LEU A 19 -2.95 7.49 29.75
CA LEU A 19 -2.99 6.04 29.91
C LEU A 19 -3.95 5.43 28.87
N GLY A 20 -3.41 5.02 27.72
CA GLY A 20 -4.08 4.15 26.77
C GLY A 20 -3.99 2.70 27.25
N LEU A 21 -5.12 2.14 27.67
CA LEU A 21 -5.27 0.72 27.95
C LEU A 21 -4.97 -0.06 26.67
N ALA A 22 -3.87 -0.82 26.67
CA ALA A 22 -3.60 -1.84 25.68
C ALA A 22 -4.64 -2.97 25.84
N ALA A 23 -5.70 -2.93 25.04
CA ALA A 23 -6.51 -4.10 24.77
C ALA A 23 -5.66 -5.02 23.87
N GLY A 24 -4.97 -5.98 24.49
CA GLY A 24 -4.21 -7.00 23.79
C GLY A 24 -5.17 -7.91 23.01
N CYS A 25 -5.19 -7.77 21.69
CA CYS A 25 -5.61 -8.86 20.82
C CYS A 25 -4.54 -9.94 20.94
N GLY A 26 -4.89 -11.05 21.58
CA GLY A 26 -4.02 -12.19 21.81
C GLY A 26 -3.37 -12.65 20.52
N GLN A 27 -2.05 -12.58 20.48
CA GLN A 27 -1.25 -13.25 19.48
C GLN A 27 -1.23 -14.75 19.80
N THR A 28 -2.03 -15.53 19.10
CA THR A 28 -1.71 -16.95 18.89
C THR A 28 -0.93 -17.06 17.59
N VAL A 29 0.38 -16.80 17.67
CA VAL A 29 1.31 -17.22 16.63
C VAL A 29 1.54 -18.72 16.84
N ILE A 30 0.92 -19.55 16.02
CA ILE A 30 1.33 -20.94 15.88
C ILE A 30 2.63 -20.89 15.07
N VAL A 31 3.75 -21.04 15.76
CA VAL A 31 5.07 -21.19 15.16
C VAL A 31 5.23 -22.67 14.84
N ASP A 32 5.13 -23.02 13.56
CA ASP A 32 5.68 -24.26 13.03
C ASP A 32 6.60 -23.92 11.86
N ASP A 33 7.90 -23.83 12.14
CA ASP A 33 8.99 -24.00 11.16
C ASP A 33 10.20 -24.54 11.97
N PRO A 34 11.13 -25.36 11.43
CA PRO A 34 11.37 -25.53 9.99
C PRO A 34 11.78 -26.93 9.49
N SER A 35 11.42 -27.23 8.24
CA SER A 35 12.40 -27.71 7.23
C SER A 35 11.75 -28.21 5.94
N ALA A 36 12.40 -27.77 4.86
CA ALA A 36 12.51 -28.40 3.54
C ALA A 36 11.48 -28.01 2.46
N GLY A 37 11.91 -27.07 1.62
CA GLY A 37 12.20 -27.43 0.23
C GLY A 37 11.14 -27.07 -0.81
N GLY A 38 11.36 -25.92 -1.46
CA GLY A 38 11.38 -25.79 -2.92
C GLY A 38 10.17 -26.22 -3.75
N GLY A 39 9.57 -25.23 -4.41
CA GLY A 39 9.35 -25.29 -5.85
C GLY A 39 7.95 -25.65 -6.34
N GLY A 40 7.43 -24.78 -7.22
CA GLY A 40 6.61 -25.15 -8.38
C GLY A 40 5.19 -25.62 -8.10
N GLY A 41 4.21 -24.81 -8.51
CA GLY A 41 2.85 -25.29 -8.65
C GLY A 41 2.72 -26.34 -9.75
N GLU A 42 1.79 -27.27 -9.58
CA GLU A 42 0.99 -27.89 -10.65
C GLU A 42 -0.15 -28.69 -10.00
N ALA A 43 -1.31 -28.61 -10.63
CA ALA A 43 -2.56 -29.23 -10.20
C ALA A 43 -2.48 -30.76 -10.17
N GLY A 44 -3.24 -31.40 -9.25
CA GLY A 44 -3.64 -32.80 -9.44
C GLY A 44 -3.81 -33.63 -8.17
N ALA A 45 -5.08 -33.99 -7.91
CA ALA A 45 -5.57 -35.12 -7.13
C ALA A 45 -5.50 -35.06 -5.57
N PRO A 46 -6.61 -35.36 -4.87
CA PRO A 46 -6.56 -35.59 -3.42
C PRO A 46 -5.82 -36.91 -3.11
N PRO A 47 -5.05 -36.97 -2.01
CA PRO A 47 -4.39 -38.18 -1.57
C PRO A 47 -5.40 -39.22 -1.07
N VAL A 48 -5.21 -40.47 -1.48
CA VAL A 48 -5.93 -41.64 -0.94
C VAL A 48 -5.56 -41.80 0.54
N GLN A 49 -6.53 -41.63 1.44
CA GLN A 49 -6.36 -41.83 2.88
C GLN A 49 -6.32 -43.33 3.20
N ASN A 50 -5.18 -43.80 3.70
CA ASN A 50 -5.09 -44.98 4.56
C ASN A 50 -4.39 -44.52 5.84
N GLY A 51 -5.13 -44.35 6.93
CA GLY A 51 -4.55 -43.98 8.23
C GLY A 51 -5.61 -43.69 9.27
N GLU A 52 -5.85 -44.68 10.13
CA GLU A 52 -6.65 -44.61 11.35
C GLU A 52 -6.10 -43.55 12.32
N GLY A 53 -6.98 -42.70 12.87
CA GLY A 53 -6.70 -41.89 14.07
C GLY A 53 -7.39 -40.53 14.09
N GLY A 54 -8.46 -40.40 14.88
CA GLY A 54 -9.07 -39.11 15.24
C GLY A 54 -10.56 -39.20 15.49
N GLU A 55 -10.94 -39.42 16.75
CA GLU A 55 -12.33 -39.34 17.22
C GLU A 55 -12.81 -37.87 17.18
N ASP A 56 -14.01 -37.67 16.63
CA ASP A 56 -14.87 -36.48 16.71
C ASP A 56 -14.50 -35.21 15.91
N ALA A 57 -14.32 -35.34 14.60
CA ALA A 57 -14.92 -34.36 13.68
C ALA A 57 -16.31 -34.90 13.31
N GLY A 58 -17.38 -34.22 13.73
CA GLY A 58 -18.76 -34.67 13.48
C GLY A 58 -18.95 -35.13 12.03
N THR A 59 -19.67 -36.23 11.83
CA THR A 59 -19.93 -36.92 10.55
C THR A 59 -20.64 -36.09 9.47
N VAL A 60 -20.82 -34.79 9.70
CA VAL A 60 -21.37 -33.86 8.72
C VAL A 60 -20.20 -32.98 8.27
N PRO A 61 -19.72 -33.13 7.03
CA PRO A 61 -18.84 -32.12 6.44
C PRO A 61 -19.49 -30.76 6.67
N LEU A 62 -18.76 -29.80 7.23
CA LEU A 62 -19.24 -28.43 7.26
C LEU A 62 -19.59 -28.06 5.81
N GLU A 63 -20.80 -27.55 5.59
CA GLU A 63 -21.19 -27.08 4.27
C GLU A 63 -20.13 -26.08 3.81
N GLU A 64 -19.59 -26.31 2.61
CA GLU A 64 -18.62 -25.41 1.99
C GLU A 64 -19.29 -24.04 1.87
N TYR A 65 -18.64 -23.00 2.37
CA TYR A 65 -19.16 -21.65 2.26
C TYR A 65 -19.17 -21.26 0.78
N ASP A 66 -20.34 -21.20 0.17
CA ASP A 66 -20.56 -20.58 -1.13
C ASP A 66 -20.53 -19.06 -0.94
N ASP A 67 -19.39 -18.44 -1.28
CA ASP A 67 -19.32 -16.99 -1.41
C ASP A 67 -20.24 -16.56 -2.55
N PRO A 68 -21.32 -15.81 -2.29
CA PRO A 68 -22.18 -15.30 -3.36
C PRO A 68 -21.42 -14.41 -4.35
N GLY A 69 -20.21 -13.97 -3.97
CA GLY A 69 -19.31 -13.17 -4.78
C GLY A 69 -19.80 -11.75 -4.95
N CYS A 70 -18.87 -10.86 -5.26
CA CYS A 70 -19.21 -9.60 -5.90
C CYS A 70 -19.15 -9.80 -7.43
N PRO A 71 -20.00 -9.12 -8.21
CA PRO A 71 -19.85 -9.15 -9.66
C PRO A 71 -18.50 -8.57 -10.07
N ASP A 72 -17.80 -9.23 -11.00
CA ASP A 72 -16.57 -8.70 -11.59
C ASP A 72 -16.89 -7.42 -12.36
N VAL A 73 -16.36 -6.29 -11.90
CA VAL A 73 -16.55 -4.97 -12.50
C VAL A 73 -15.21 -4.27 -12.61
N GLU A 74 -15.03 -3.50 -13.68
CA GLU A 74 -13.80 -2.74 -13.89
C GLU A 74 -13.71 -1.55 -12.92
N PRO A 75 -12.54 -1.27 -12.33
CA PRO A 75 -12.35 -0.11 -11.47
C PRO A 75 -12.66 1.22 -12.17
N ILE A 76 -13.20 2.18 -11.41
CA ILE A 76 -13.49 3.52 -11.92
C ILE A 76 -12.18 4.32 -11.95
N THR A 77 -11.98 5.11 -13.01
CA THR A 77 -10.79 5.96 -13.15
C THR A 77 -11.12 7.46 -13.13
N ASP A 78 -10.32 8.26 -12.43
CA ASP A 78 -10.47 9.72 -12.28
C ASP A 78 -9.10 10.43 -12.24
N PHE A 79 -8.48 10.58 -13.40
CA PHE A 79 -7.15 11.21 -13.54
C PHE A 79 -7.28 12.69 -13.91
N ALA A 80 -7.03 13.59 -12.96
CA ALA A 80 -6.98 15.04 -13.22
C ALA A 80 -5.64 15.50 -13.84
N CYS A 81 -4.61 14.64 -13.77
CA CYS A 81 -3.26 14.86 -14.29
C CYS A 81 -2.63 13.50 -14.63
N ASP A 82 -1.52 13.50 -15.36
CA ASP A 82 -0.75 12.31 -15.70
C ASP A 82 0.38 12.06 -14.67
N PRO A 83 0.34 10.97 -13.88
CA PRO A 83 1.39 10.67 -12.90
C PRO A 83 2.74 10.26 -13.50
N HIS A 84 2.77 9.84 -14.76
CA HIS A 84 4.01 9.46 -15.45
C HIS A 84 4.68 10.67 -16.13
N ASP A 85 3.91 11.72 -16.45
CA ASP A 85 4.42 12.99 -16.97
C ASP A 85 4.19 14.16 -16.01
N GLN A 86 5.13 14.31 -15.07
CA GLN A 86 5.18 15.43 -14.13
C GLN A 86 5.51 16.78 -14.79
N SER A 87 5.85 16.80 -16.08
CA SER A 87 6.23 18.00 -16.84
C SER A 87 5.16 18.49 -17.81
N SER A 88 4.06 17.75 -17.93
CA SER A 88 2.89 18.03 -18.78
C SER A 88 2.26 19.40 -18.57
N GLY A 89 2.47 20.02 -17.39
CA GLY A 89 1.89 21.30 -17.02
C GLY A 89 0.43 21.23 -16.55
N PHE A 90 -0.09 20.02 -16.26
CA PHE A 90 -1.41 19.85 -15.64
C PHE A 90 -1.46 20.39 -14.21
N CYS A 91 -0.35 20.28 -13.47
CA CYS A 91 -0.22 20.77 -12.11
C CYS A 91 0.47 22.14 -12.04
N ALA A 92 0.18 22.90 -10.98
CA ALA A 92 0.80 24.21 -10.77
C ALA A 92 2.31 24.09 -10.48
N PRO A 93 3.11 25.16 -10.68
CA PRO A 93 4.52 25.12 -10.35
C PRO A 93 4.77 24.79 -8.87
N GLY A 94 5.54 23.73 -8.61
CA GLY A 94 5.82 23.22 -7.26
C GLY A 94 4.90 22.09 -6.80
N ASP A 95 3.84 21.81 -7.56
CA ASP A 95 2.97 20.65 -7.34
C ASP A 95 3.45 19.44 -8.15
N GLY A 96 3.12 18.25 -7.66
CA GLY A 96 3.24 16.98 -8.36
C GLY A 96 1.86 16.37 -8.64
N CYS A 97 1.80 15.48 -9.62
CA CYS A 97 0.64 14.65 -9.89
C CYS A 97 0.76 13.35 -9.08
N PHE A 98 -0.11 13.17 -8.09
CA PHE A 98 -0.09 12.04 -7.17
C PHE A 98 -1.27 11.11 -7.39
N ILE A 99 -0.98 9.82 -7.38
CA ILE A 99 -1.99 8.76 -7.50
C ILE A 99 -2.77 8.61 -6.19
N TYR A 100 -4.00 8.15 -6.29
CA TYR A 100 -4.80 7.76 -5.14
C TYR A 100 -5.70 6.56 -5.46
N VAL A 101 -6.04 5.84 -4.40
CA VAL A 101 -7.08 4.83 -4.38
C VAL A 101 -8.14 5.28 -3.40
N GLN A 102 -9.39 5.40 -3.86
CA GLN A 102 -10.54 5.52 -2.99
C GLN A 102 -11.23 4.17 -2.89
N TYR A 103 -11.09 3.55 -1.73
CA TYR A 103 -11.77 2.30 -1.42
C TYR A 103 -13.27 2.54 -1.19
N PRO A 104 -14.13 1.64 -1.69
CA PRO A 104 -15.58 1.74 -1.49
C PRO A 104 -15.96 1.53 -0.01
N ALA A 105 -17.11 2.07 0.39
CA ALA A 105 -17.67 1.82 1.72
C ALA A 105 -18.49 0.52 1.76
N GLU A 106 -19.11 0.16 0.64
CA GLU A 106 -19.91 -1.05 0.49
C GLU A 106 -19.03 -2.27 0.12
N PRO A 107 -19.36 -3.49 0.58
CA PRO A 107 -18.57 -4.70 0.31
C PRO A 107 -18.36 -5.03 -1.18
N CYS A 108 -19.31 -4.64 -2.03
CA CYS A 108 -19.22 -4.81 -3.49
C CYS A 108 -19.16 -3.47 -4.24
N GLY A 109 -18.75 -2.40 -3.55
CA GLY A 109 -18.47 -1.15 -4.24
C GLY A 109 -17.22 -1.28 -5.10
N GLN A 110 -17.03 -0.31 -6.00
CA GLN A 110 -15.86 -0.25 -6.88
C GLN A 110 -14.81 0.68 -6.28
N GLU A 111 -13.55 0.28 -6.40
CA GLU A 111 -12.43 1.19 -6.14
C GLU A 111 -12.39 2.27 -7.21
N ILE A 112 -12.02 3.48 -6.80
CA ILE A 112 -11.72 4.58 -7.72
C ILE A 112 -10.22 4.82 -7.70
N TYR A 113 -9.59 4.64 -8.84
CA TYR A 113 -8.20 4.99 -9.07
C TYR A 113 -8.11 6.34 -9.74
N GLY A 114 -7.24 7.20 -9.27
CA GLY A 114 -7.12 8.51 -9.89
C GLY A 114 -5.79 9.16 -9.62
N ALA A 115 -5.69 10.40 -10.10
CA ALA A 115 -4.59 11.27 -9.75
C ALA A 115 -5.03 12.72 -9.57
N PHE A 116 -4.36 13.42 -8.67
CA PHE A 116 -4.63 14.81 -8.34
C PHE A 116 -3.34 15.60 -8.17
N CYS A 117 -3.42 16.90 -8.38
CA CYS A 117 -2.31 17.82 -8.13
C CYS A 117 -2.24 18.20 -6.65
N ALA A 118 -1.05 18.10 -6.07
CA ALA A 118 -0.77 18.57 -4.71
C ALA A 118 0.69 19.04 -4.59
N PRO A 119 1.06 19.84 -3.57
CA PRO A 119 2.43 20.25 -3.36
C PRO A 119 3.39 19.05 -3.29
N ALA A 120 4.49 19.11 -4.04
CA ALA A 120 5.48 18.03 -4.04
C ALA A 120 6.30 18.03 -2.74
N GLY A 121 6.45 16.85 -2.15
CA GLY A 121 7.29 16.64 -0.98
C GLY A 121 8.78 16.60 -1.32
N PRO A 122 9.66 16.58 -0.30
CA PRO A 122 11.10 16.51 -0.50
C PRO A 122 11.64 15.08 -0.72
N GLY A 123 10.85 14.03 -0.43
CA GLY A 123 11.31 12.64 -0.43
C GLY A 123 11.58 12.08 -1.83
N GLY A 124 12.65 11.30 -1.96
CA GLY A 124 13.03 10.57 -3.18
C GLY A 124 13.00 9.04 -2.99
N GLN A 125 13.55 8.31 -3.97
CA GLN A 125 13.55 6.84 -3.96
C GLN A 125 14.11 6.26 -2.65
N GLY A 126 13.30 5.45 -1.97
CA GLY A 126 13.66 4.76 -0.73
C GLY A 126 13.56 5.60 0.53
N ASP A 127 13.24 6.89 0.44
CA ASP A 127 13.03 7.72 1.63
C ASP A 127 11.76 7.29 2.38
N PRO A 128 11.76 7.26 3.72
CA PRO A 128 10.60 6.87 4.49
C PRO A 128 9.46 7.89 4.32
N CYS A 129 8.23 7.40 4.30
CA CYS A 129 7.05 8.25 4.14
C CYS A 129 5.85 7.72 4.94
N SER A 130 4.94 8.63 5.32
CA SER A 130 3.63 8.30 5.92
C SER A 130 2.46 8.53 4.96
N GLY A 131 2.73 9.11 3.78
CA GLY A 131 1.74 9.37 2.73
C GLY A 131 2.36 10.02 1.49
N GLY A 132 1.57 10.11 0.41
CA GLY A 132 2.05 10.58 -0.90
C GLY A 132 2.64 11.99 -0.89
N GLY A 133 2.11 12.91 -0.09
CA GLY A 133 2.60 14.30 -0.02
C GLY A 133 3.99 14.49 0.61
N GLU A 134 4.56 13.44 1.21
CA GLU A 134 5.95 13.45 1.70
C GLU A 134 6.95 13.13 0.59
N CYS A 135 6.46 12.52 -0.50
CA CYS A 135 7.25 12.16 -1.67
C CYS A 135 7.27 13.29 -2.71
N GLY A 136 8.36 13.36 -3.46
CA GLY A 136 8.48 14.26 -4.60
C GLY A 136 7.52 13.88 -5.73
N ALA A 137 7.38 14.81 -6.68
CA ALA A 137 6.64 14.58 -7.91
C ALA A 137 7.17 13.33 -8.65
N GLY A 138 6.26 12.46 -9.09
CA GLY A 138 6.60 11.19 -9.76
C GLY A 138 6.96 10.05 -8.81
N PHE A 139 6.80 10.23 -7.50
CA PHE A 139 6.96 9.20 -6.49
C PHE A 139 5.63 8.91 -5.77
N ALA A 140 5.43 7.65 -5.39
CA ALA A 140 4.33 7.21 -4.55
C ALA A 140 4.86 6.67 -3.23
N CYS A 141 4.14 6.91 -2.14
CA CYS A 141 4.44 6.29 -0.84
C CYS A 141 3.81 4.90 -0.81
N VAL A 142 4.62 3.85 -0.88
CA VAL A 142 4.14 2.46 -0.92
C VAL A 142 4.65 1.67 0.29
N VAL A 143 3.89 0.66 0.69
CA VAL A 143 4.30 -0.29 1.74
C VAL A 143 5.22 -1.34 1.12
N THR A 144 6.36 -1.58 1.76
CA THR A 144 7.36 -2.58 1.32
C THR A 144 7.78 -3.46 2.49
N GLY A 145 8.61 -4.48 2.21
CA GLY A 145 9.18 -5.34 3.26
C GLY A 145 10.07 -4.61 4.27
N SER A 146 10.56 -3.41 3.95
CA SER A 146 11.39 -2.56 4.82
C SER A 146 10.63 -1.41 5.50
N GLY A 147 9.31 -1.34 5.33
CA GLY A 147 8.47 -0.23 5.79
C GLY A 147 7.85 0.55 4.63
N THR A 148 7.33 1.74 4.91
CA THR A 148 6.75 2.62 3.89
C THR A 148 7.82 3.55 3.31
N GLN A 149 7.92 3.59 1.98
CA GLN A 149 8.94 4.35 1.27
C GLN A 149 8.42 5.01 0.00
N CYS A 150 9.00 6.14 -0.37
CA CYS A 150 8.77 6.81 -1.63
C CYS A 150 9.42 6.01 -2.76
N VAL A 151 8.63 5.59 -3.75
CA VAL A 151 9.12 4.82 -4.91
C VAL A 151 8.77 5.54 -6.19
N GLN A 152 9.69 5.55 -7.14
CA GLN A 152 9.48 6.14 -8.46
C GLN A 152 8.34 5.38 -9.16
N LEU A 153 7.36 6.12 -9.68
CA LEU A 153 6.31 5.53 -10.51
C LEU A 153 6.87 5.07 -11.86
N CYS A 154 6.37 3.94 -12.34
CA CYS A 154 6.71 3.39 -13.65
C CYS A 154 5.46 2.82 -14.34
N GLU A 155 5.48 2.82 -15.66
CA GLU A 155 4.42 2.19 -16.45
C GLU A 155 4.65 0.68 -16.52
N LEU A 156 3.65 -0.12 -16.15
CA LEU A 156 3.74 -1.59 -16.22
C LEU A 156 3.80 -2.12 -17.65
N ARG A 157 3.26 -1.35 -18.59
CA ARG A 157 3.25 -1.66 -20.02
C ARG A 157 3.91 -0.51 -20.76
N GLY A 158 5.07 -0.77 -21.37
CA GLY A 158 5.78 0.25 -22.14
C GLY A 158 7.26 0.21 -21.89
N ASP A 159 7.89 1.38 -21.91
CA ASP A 159 9.31 1.53 -21.68
C ASP A 159 9.69 1.66 -20.20
N GLY A 160 8.71 1.68 -19.27
CA GLY A 160 8.84 1.64 -17.80
C GLY A 160 10.27 1.49 -17.28
N ARG A 161 11.03 2.59 -17.27
CA ARG A 161 12.46 2.57 -16.89
C ARG A 161 12.60 2.95 -15.43
N CYS A 162 12.82 1.93 -14.61
CA CYS A 162 13.36 2.13 -13.30
C CYS A 162 14.86 2.42 -13.36
N SER A 163 15.35 3.12 -12.33
CA SER A 163 16.80 3.32 -12.16
C SER A 163 17.53 1.97 -12.11
N PRO A 164 18.82 1.90 -12.53
CA PRO A 164 19.55 0.63 -12.56
C PRO A 164 19.51 -0.09 -11.21
N GLY A 165 19.12 -1.36 -11.24
CA GLY A 165 19.00 -2.20 -10.04
C GLY A 165 17.59 -2.28 -9.44
N LEU A 166 16.62 -1.57 -10.02
CA LEU A 166 15.21 -1.63 -9.63
C LEU A 166 14.36 -2.27 -10.74
N VAL A 167 13.25 -2.90 -10.35
CA VAL A 167 12.27 -3.53 -11.24
C VAL A 167 10.94 -2.78 -11.12
N CYS A 168 10.26 -2.60 -12.27
CA CYS A 168 8.91 -2.03 -12.27
C CYS A 168 7.91 -3.11 -11.85
N GLU A 169 7.42 -3.02 -10.62
CA GLU A 169 6.45 -3.97 -10.05
C GLU A 169 5.08 -3.31 -9.89
N PRO A 170 3.97 -4.05 -10.09
CA PRO A 170 2.62 -3.51 -9.92
C PRO A 170 2.39 -3.01 -8.49
N ILE A 171 1.69 -1.88 -8.39
CA ILE A 171 1.22 -1.31 -7.12
C ILE A 171 -0.32 -1.35 -7.06
N ASP A 172 -0.91 -0.94 -5.94
CA ASP A 172 -2.36 -0.96 -5.68
C ASP A 172 -3.21 -0.04 -6.58
N VAL A 173 -2.63 0.52 -7.65
CA VAL A 173 -3.31 1.30 -8.66
C VAL A 173 -3.19 0.58 -10.00
N ALA A 174 -4.33 0.19 -10.57
CA ALA A 174 -4.34 -0.58 -11.81
C ALA A 174 -3.57 0.11 -12.95
N GLY A 175 -2.70 -0.65 -13.61
CA GLY A 175 -1.88 -0.17 -14.72
C GLY A 175 -0.62 0.58 -14.30
N MET A 176 -0.43 0.85 -13.01
CA MET A 176 0.72 1.56 -12.48
C MET A 176 1.66 0.63 -11.72
N GLY A 177 2.95 0.94 -11.80
CA GLY A 177 3.98 0.26 -11.05
C GLY A 177 4.83 1.22 -10.23
N GLY A 178 5.57 0.64 -9.29
CA GLY A 178 6.62 1.28 -8.52
C GLY A 178 7.97 0.62 -8.80
N CYS A 179 9.03 1.42 -8.82
CA CYS A 179 10.39 0.92 -8.93
C CYS A 179 10.92 0.43 -7.58
N LEU A 180 11.09 -0.89 -7.45
CA LEU A 180 11.49 -1.59 -6.22
C LEU A 180 12.79 -2.40 -6.40
#